data_AF-A0A914EHC3-F1
#
_entry.id   AF-A0A914EHC3-F1
#
_cell.length_a   1.000
_cell.length_b   1.000
_cell.length_c   1.000
_cell.angle_alpha   90.00
_cell.angle_beta   90.00
_cell.angle_gamma   90.00
#
_symmetry.space_group_name_H-M   'P 1'
#
loop_
_entity.id
_entity.type
_entity.pdbx_description
1 polymer ?
#
loop_
_entity_poly.entity_id
_entity_poly.type
_entity_poly.pdbx_seq_one_letter_code
_entity_poly.pdbx_strand_id
1 'polypeptide(L)'
;MREESLRDANKSQLVDNMREEDKLEEIRPVQTSHSVNISNEDRHRRSMNLIDFLYSVSKMCEDNYDPLYANVTEDEIIEMDKAYGRHISLENGLRNPELVAPRTRIKWTRERIMIKEDISYCWYRTFVIAADFANMIPQFRQLPIQDQCQLFRHNFATTSWLFYLDAIIKLGLIDGFPFGNGAYAPKDIIPEYNPFINSDAHHYYSKLLIDPFKDLDSKEISLFMTILLFQNGESCSDKGSEICRRMNELLIDALWDYQAACGITNAVDGSEDNEIHCFKANGAIPTGRILLQQARLAKETDSLINLFDEVDLLQDEENGYLSDTSLTLD
;
A
#
# COMPACT_ATOMS: atom_id res chain seq x y z
N MET A 1 -56.33 47.77 29.29
CA MET A 1 -57.19 47.51 28.12
C MET A 1 -56.45 47.37 26.77
N ARG A 2 -55.27 47.97 26.53
CA ARG A 2 -54.54 47.77 25.25
C ARG A 2 -53.47 46.66 25.26
N GLU A 3 -53.07 46.16 26.43
CA GLU A 3 -52.06 45.08 26.55
C GLU A 3 -52.65 43.68 26.70
N GLU A 4 -53.90 43.52 27.17
CA GLU A 4 -54.58 42.21 27.20
C GLU A 4 -55.02 41.77 25.81
N SER A 5 -55.47 42.70 24.96
CA SER A 5 -55.88 42.42 23.58
C SER A 5 -54.75 41.91 22.68
N LEU A 6 -53.48 42.21 23.00
CA LEU A 6 -52.31 41.75 22.25
C LEU A 6 -51.82 40.37 22.73
N ARG A 7 -52.11 39.97 23.98
CA ARG A 7 -51.79 38.63 24.48
C ARG A 7 -52.75 37.56 23.98
N ASP A 8 -54.02 37.91 23.79
CA ASP A 8 -55.03 36.96 23.28
C ASP A 8 -54.90 36.73 21.77
N ALA A 9 -54.50 37.76 21.00
CA ALA A 9 -54.21 37.62 19.57
C ALA A 9 -52.99 36.71 19.30
N ASN A 10 -51.93 36.82 20.10
CA ASN A 10 -50.74 35.97 19.96
C ASN A 10 -50.96 34.53 20.45
N LYS A 11 -51.88 34.29 21.40
CA LYS A 11 -52.26 32.92 21.80
C LYS A 11 -53.12 32.23 20.74
N SER A 12 -54.02 32.94 20.06
CA SER A 12 -54.82 32.34 18.98
C SER A 12 -53.96 31.91 17.79
N GLN A 13 -52.98 32.73 17.40
CA GLN A 13 -52.05 32.38 16.31
C GLN A 13 -51.11 31.22 16.66
N LEU A 14 -50.70 31.07 17.91
CA LEU A 14 -49.89 29.91 18.34
C LEU A 14 -50.72 28.62 18.41
N VAL A 15 -52.01 28.68 18.76
CA VAL A 15 -52.88 27.48 18.82
C VAL A 15 -53.32 27.02 17.43
N ASP A 16 -53.49 27.95 16.48
CA ASP A 16 -53.79 27.60 15.08
C ASP A 16 -52.55 27.05 14.35
N ASN A 17 -51.35 27.57 14.63
CA ASN A 17 -50.10 27.01 14.10
C ASN A 17 -49.73 25.64 14.72
N MET A 18 -50.18 25.36 15.95
CA MET A 18 -50.03 24.05 16.59
C MET A 18 -51.11 23.03 16.18
N ARG A 19 -52.09 23.43 15.35
CA ARG A 19 -53.14 22.54 14.82
C ARG A 19 -52.95 22.13 13.35
N GLU A 20 -51.97 22.70 12.66
CA GLU A 20 -51.58 22.25 11.30
C GLU A 20 -50.39 21.28 11.27
N GLU A 21 -49.71 21.01 12.40
CA GLU A 21 -48.59 20.05 12.48
C GLU A 21 -49.00 18.59 12.79
N ASP A 22 -50.30 18.28 12.85
CA ASP A 22 -50.81 16.95 13.27
C ASP A 22 -51.57 16.20 12.15
N LYS A 23 -51.20 16.43 10.89
CA LYS A 23 -51.56 15.52 9.79
C LYS A 23 -50.45 14.51 9.57
N LEU A 24 -50.57 13.40 10.29
CA LEU A 24 -49.98 12.11 9.95
C LEU A 24 -50.31 11.75 8.49
N GLU A 25 -49.44 12.13 7.56
CA GLU A 25 -49.26 11.34 6.35
C GLU A 25 -48.54 10.06 6.78
N GLU A 26 -49.21 8.93 6.61
CA GLU A 26 -48.59 7.60 6.69
C GLU A 26 -47.36 7.59 5.78
N ILE A 27 -46.19 7.74 6.40
CA ILE A 27 -44.91 7.41 5.79
C ILE A 27 -44.96 5.89 5.59
N ARG A 28 -45.39 5.47 4.39
CA ARG A 28 -45.04 4.13 3.91
C ARG A 28 -43.52 4.03 4.00
N PRO A 29 -42.97 2.94 4.56
CA PRO A 29 -41.54 2.78 4.63
C PRO A 29 -41.00 2.90 3.20
N VAL A 30 -40.24 3.96 2.94
CA VAL A 30 -39.40 4.03 1.75
C VAL A 30 -38.45 2.86 1.92
N GLN A 31 -38.69 1.81 1.15
CA GLN A 31 -37.72 0.75 0.95
C GLN A 31 -36.48 1.40 0.35
N THR A 32 -35.54 1.81 1.21
CA THR A 32 -34.16 2.06 0.82
C THR A 32 -33.50 0.71 0.59
N SER A 33 -33.96 0.01 -0.44
CA SER A 33 -33.26 -1.09 -1.08
C SER A 33 -33.08 -0.70 -2.55
N HIS A 34 -32.36 0.40 -2.77
CA HIS A 34 -31.68 0.60 -4.05
C HIS A 34 -30.24 0.12 -3.86
N SER A 35 -30.08 -1.20 -3.67
CA SER A 35 -28.87 -1.86 -4.15
C SER A 35 -28.90 -1.67 -5.66
N VAL A 36 -28.22 -0.64 -6.14
CA VAL A 36 -27.94 -0.50 -7.56
C VAL A 36 -27.18 -1.78 -7.92
N ASN A 37 -27.82 -2.69 -8.65
CA ASN A 37 -27.13 -3.82 -9.26
C ASN A 37 -26.17 -3.21 -10.28
N ILE A 38 -24.97 -2.87 -9.81
CA ILE A 38 -23.86 -2.47 -10.67
C ILE A 38 -23.59 -3.68 -11.55
N SER A 39 -23.64 -3.50 -12.87
CA SER A 39 -23.28 -4.59 -13.78
C SER A 39 -21.84 -5.03 -13.50
N ASN A 40 -21.53 -6.32 -13.67
CA ASN A 40 -20.16 -6.82 -13.47
C ASN A 40 -19.14 -6.04 -14.33
N GLU A 41 -19.54 -5.62 -15.53
CA GLU A 41 -18.74 -4.77 -16.42
C GLU A 41 -18.48 -3.38 -15.82
N ASP A 42 -19.50 -2.73 -15.24
CA ASP A 42 -19.33 -1.44 -14.59
C ASP A 42 -18.46 -1.53 -13.32
N ARG A 43 -18.56 -2.63 -12.56
CA ARG A 43 -17.69 -2.90 -11.40
C ARG A 43 -16.25 -3.05 -11.86
N HIS A 44 -16.00 -3.95 -12.81
CA HIS A 44 -14.66 -4.19 -13.34
C HIS A 44 -14.03 -2.92 -13.92
N ARG A 45 -14.78 -2.11 -14.69
CA ARG A 45 -14.30 -0.83 -15.21
C ARG A 45 -13.91 0.15 -14.10
N ARG A 46 -14.67 0.20 -13.00
CA ARG A 46 -14.33 1.04 -11.84
C ARG A 46 -13.06 0.57 -11.16
N SER A 47 -12.88 -0.74 -10.99
CA SER A 47 -11.66 -1.34 -10.46
C SER A 47 -10.44 -0.97 -11.30
N MET A 48 -10.52 -1.10 -12.63
CA MET A 48 -9.40 -0.73 -13.51
C MET A 48 -9.07 0.75 -13.45
N ASN A 49 -10.08 1.62 -13.43
CA ASN A 49 -9.88 3.07 -13.28
C ASN A 49 -9.22 3.43 -11.94
N LEU A 50 -9.59 2.75 -10.85
CA LEU A 50 -8.95 2.95 -9.55
C LEU A 50 -7.47 2.56 -9.60
N ILE A 51 -7.15 1.42 -10.20
CA ILE A 51 -5.78 0.93 -10.32
C ILE A 51 -4.93 1.87 -11.18
N ASP A 52 -5.45 2.29 -12.32
CA ASP A 52 -4.76 3.25 -13.20
C ASP A 52 -4.54 4.59 -12.48
N PHE A 53 -5.51 5.03 -11.68
CA PHE A 53 -5.35 6.21 -10.83
C PHE A 53 -4.21 6.02 -9.81
N LEU A 54 -4.21 4.93 -9.03
CA LEU A 54 -3.19 4.69 -8.00
C LEU A 54 -1.79 4.55 -8.62
N TYR A 55 -1.68 3.88 -9.75
CA TYR A 55 -0.44 3.80 -10.52
C TYR A 55 0.03 5.18 -10.99
N SER A 56 -0.88 6.01 -11.51
CA SER A 56 -0.54 7.38 -11.92
C SER A 56 -0.06 8.24 -10.74
N VAL A 57 -0.66 8.09 -9.56
CA VAL A 57 -0.22 8.78 -8.34
C VAL A 57 1.20 8.36 -7.96
N SER A 58 1.49 7.06 -7.95
CA SER A 58 2.84 6.55 -7.67
C SER A 58 3.88 7.14 -8.63
N LYS A 59 3.56 7.19 -9.93
CA LYS A 59 4.41 7.81 -10.95
C LYS A 59 4.59 9.31 -10.77
N MET A 60 3.52 10.02 -10.48
CA MET A 60 3.61 11.45 -10.19
C MET A 60 4.52 11.74 -8.99
N CYS A 61 4.50 10.91 -7.95
CA CYS A 61 5.39 11.10 -6.79
C CYS A 61 6.87 10.85 -7.14
N GLU A 62 7.16 9.87 -7.99
CA GLU A 62 8.52 9.60 -8.48
C GLU A 62 9.07 10.77 -9.33
N ASP A 63 8.22 11.32 -10.20
CA ASP A 63 8.55 12.43 -11.09
C ASP A 63 8.46 13.81 -10.42
N ASN A 64 7.92 13.89 -9.20
CA ASN A 64 7.78 15.15 -8.45
C ASN A 64 9.11 15.52 -7.78
N TYR A 65 9.87 16.35 -8.48
CA TYR A 65 11.09 16.97 -7.97
C TYR A 65 11.19 18.45 -8.37
N ASP A 66 11.89 19.22 -7.56
CA ASP A 66 12.24 20.60 -7.88
C ASP A 66 13.47 20.59 -8.82
N PRO A 67 13.40 21.23 -10.01
CA PRO A 67 14.51 21.32 -10.95
C PRO A 67 15.82 21.84 -10.34
N LEU A 68 15.77 22.63 -9.27
CA LEU A 68 16.95 23.07 -8.52
C LEU A 68 17.76 21.87 -7.97
N TYR A 69 17.07 20.79 -7.61
CA TYR A 69 17.65 19.58 -7.05
C TYR A 69 17.66 18.41 -8.05
N ALA A 70 17.76 18.72 -9.35
CA ALA A 70 17.82 17.70 -10.40
C ALA A 70 19.13 16.89 -10.38
N ASN A 71 20.23 17.48 -9.91
CA ASN A 71 21.58 16.90 -9.92
C ASN A 71 22.29 17.14 -8.58
N VAL A 72 21.76 16.57 -7.51
CA VAL A 72 22.36 16.70 -6.17
C VAL A 72 23.68 15.91 -6.09
N THR A 73 24.74 16.56 -5.64
CA THR A 73 26.08 16.01 -5.42
C THR A 73 26.22 15.40 -4.02
N GLU A 74 27.29 14.64 -3.80
CA GLU A 74 27.59 14.06 -2.48
C GLU A 74 27.81 15.14 -1.40
N ASP A 75 28.55 16.21 -1.71
CA ASP A 75 28.76 17.32 -0.79
C ASP A 75 27.44 18.02 -0.41
N GLU A 76 26.53 18.19 -1.37
CA GLU A 76 25.19 18.73 -1.11
C GLU A 76 24.36 17.80 -0.24
N ILE A 77 24.45 16.47 -0.42
CA ILE A 77 23.79 15.48 0.45
C ILE A 77 24.26 15.66 1.90
N ILE A 78 25.58 15.80 2.12
CA ILE A 78 26.17 15.99 3.45
C ILE A 78 25.68 17.29 4.08
N GLU A 79 25.61 18.39 3.32
CA GLU A 79 25.08 19.65 3.82
C GLU A 79 23.57 19.59 4.11
N MET A 80 22.81 18.94 3.25
CA MET A 80 21.36 18.75 3.42
C MET A 80 21.02 17.92 4.66
N ASP A 81 21.82 16.88 4.97
CA ASP A 81 21.60 16.05 6.15
C ASP A 81 21.63 16.84 7.47
N LYS A 82 22.44 17.91 7.51
CA LYS A 82 22.51 18.83 8.67
C LYS A 82 21.24 19.66 8.83
N ALA A 83 20.51 19.90 7.75
CA ALA A 83 19.37 20.80 7.70
C ALA A 83 18.01 20.08 7.72
N TYR A 84 17.98 18.75 7.57
CA TYR A 84 16.71 18.00 7.51
C TYR A 84 15.83 18.17 8.74
N GLY A 85 14.53 18.02 8.51
CA GLY A 85 13.44 18.32 9.44
C GLY A 85 13.30 17.39 10.65
N ARG A 86 14.42 17.03 11.31
CA ARG A 86 14.47 16.28 12.58
C ARG A 86 13.60 16.89 13.68
N HIS A 87 13.34 18.20 13.58
CA HIS A 87 12.56 19.00 14.53
C HIS A 87 11.11 19.22 14.08
N ILE A 88 10.71 18.73 12.91
CA ILE A 88 9.37 18.92 12.36
C ILE A 88 8.43 17.86 12.93
N SER A 89 7.26 18.27 13.40
CA SER A 89 6.24 17.33 13.87
C SER A 89 5.66 16.53 12.70
N LEU A 90 5.19 15.30 12.96
CA LEU A 90 4.58 14.47 11.91
C LEU A 90 3.40 15.18 11.22
N GLU A 91 2.55 15.88 11.97
CA GLU A 91 1.47 16.67 11.40
C GLU A 91 1.98 17.74 10.42
N ASN A 92 2.97 18.52 10.83
CA ASN A 92 3.51 19.58 9.97
C ASN A 92 4.20 19.00 8.74
N GLY A 93 4.93 17.89 8.90
CA GLY A 93 5.57 17.18 7.80
C GLY A 93 4.57 16.57 6.83
N LEU A 94 3.44 16.05 7.30
CA LEU A 94 2.38 15.54 6.42
C LEU A 94 1.67 16.66 5.67
N ARG A 95 1.45 17.81 6.32
CA ARG A 95 0.81 18.96 5.67
C ARG A 95 1.73 19.67 4.67
N ASN A 96 3.03 19.70 4.96
CA ASN A 96 4.04 20.44 4.20
C ASN A 96 5.31 19.58 4.07
N PRO A 97 5.32 18.55 3.20
CA PRO A 97 6.44 17.61 3.10
C PRO A 97 7.79 18.27 2.80
N GLU A 98 7.80 19.38 2.05
CA GLU A 98 9.00 20.16 1.74
C GLU A 98 9.73 20.72 2.98
N LEU A 99 9.06 20.85 4.13
CA LEU A 99 9.71 21.27 5.37
C LEU A 99 10.62 20.17 5.95
N VAL A 100 10.40 18.92 5.56
CA VAL A 100 11.18 17.77 6.04
C VAL A 100 12.45 17.59 5.22
N ALA A 101 12.29 17.57 3.89
CA ALA A 101 13.38 17.52 2.92
C ALA A 101 12.88 18.11 1.59
N PRO A 102 13.78 18.69 0.77
CA PRO A 102 13.41 19.10 -0.57
C PRO A 102 13.12 17.90 -1.46
N ARG A 103 12.30 18.13 -2.48
CA ARG A 103 11.97 17.13 -3.49
C ARG A 103 13.12 17.02 -4.48
N THR A 104 14.09 16.17 -4.16
CA THR A 104 15.21 15.86 -5.05
C THR A 104 14.80 14.86 -6.13
N ARG A 105 15.47 14.89 -7.28
CA ARG A 105 15.21 13.91 -8.34
C ARG A 105 15.61 12.52 -7.86
N ILE A 106 14.70 11.55 -8.02
CA ILE A 106 15.02 10.16 -7.72
C ILE A 106 15.91 9.59 -8.81
N LYS A 107 17.07 9.07 -8.39
CA LYS A 107 18.10 8.52 -9.25
C LYS A 107 18.40 7.09 -8.82
N TRP A 108 17.78 6.14 -9.53
CA TRP A 108 17.95 4.70 -9.30
C TRP A 108 19.26 4.12 -9.85
N THR A 109 20.19 4.97 -10.28
CA THR A 109 21.49 4.52 -10.80
C THR A 109 22.36 3.97 -9.66
N ARG A 110 23.40 3.21 -10.02
CA ARG A 110 24.38 2.62 -9.09
C ARG A 110 25.76 3.20 -9.36
N GLU A 111 25.85 4.53 -9.34
CA GLU A 111 27.06 5.25 -9.76
C GLU A 111 28.14 5.29 -8.69
N ARG A 112 27.76 5.19 -7.41
CA ARG A 112 28.69 5.20 -6.29
C ARG A 112 28.25 4.27 -5.15
N ILE A 113 29.22 3.78 -4.39
CA ILE A 113 28.95 3.10 -3.12
C ILE A 113 28.43 4.12 -2.13
N MET A 114 27.43 3.75 -1.34
CA MET A 114 26.86 4.64 -0.33
C MET A 114 27.87 5.11 0.72
N ILE A 115 27.62 6.30 1.25
CA ILE A 115 28.18 6.84 2.50
C ILE A 115 27.11 6.81 3.59
N LYS A 116 27.47 7.16 4.83
CA LYS A 116 26.54 7.12 5.97
C LYS A 116 25.35 8.06 5.77
N GLU A 117 25.59 9.25 5.22
CA GLU A 117 24.62 10.32 5.03
C GLU A 117 23.52 9.93 4.01
N ASP A 118 23.81 8.99 3.10
CA ASP A 118 22.82 8.46 2.15
C ASP A 118 21.64 7.78 2.84
N ILE A 119 21.87 7.18 4.02
CA ILE A 119 20.80 6.54 4.81
C ILE A 119 19.79 7.59 5.25
N SER A 120 20.27 8.67 5.88
CA SER A 120 19.41 9.74 6.38
C SER A 120 18.72 10.44 5.20
N TYR A 121 19.48 10.75 4.14
CA TYR A 121 18.95 11.29 2.90
C TYR A 121 17.80 10.45 2.34
N CYS A 122 18.02 9.13 2.19
CA CYS A 122 17.03 8.20 1.70
C CYS A 122 15.79 8.21 2.59
N TRP A 123 15.95 8.15 3.91
CA TRP A 123 14.83 8.15 4.85
C TRP A 123 13.96 9.41 4.75
N TYR A 124 14.58 10.60 4.75
CA TYR A 124 13.83 11.85 4.64
C TYR A 124 13.21 12.05 3.26
N ARG A 125 13.91 11.68 2.18
CA ARG A 125 13.33 11.73 0.84
C ARG A 125 12.16 10.76 0.69
N THR A 126 12.28 9.57 1.29
CA THR A 126 11.22 8.55 1.36
C THR A 126 10.01 9.06 2.12
N PHE A 127 10.21 9.78 3.24
CA PHE A 127 9.13 10.47 3.94
C PHE A 127 8.35 11.40 3.00
N VAL A 128 9.06 12.25 2.25
CA VAL A 128 8.43 13.21 1.33
C VAL A 128 7.63 12.52 0.24
N ILE A 129 8.18 11.45 -0.37
CA ILE A 129 7.47 10.67 -1.40
C ILE A 129 6.21 10.02 -0.82
N ALA A 130 6.32 9.38 0.35
CA ALA A 130 5.19 8.71 0.99
C ALA A 130 4.11 9.71 1.41
N ALA A 131 4.50 10.87 1.92
CA ALA A 131 3.58 11.94 2.30
C ALA A 131 2.87 12.53 1.07
N ASP A 132 3.59 12.78 -0.02
CA ASP A 132 3.00 13.21 -1.30
C ASP A 132 1.98 12.17 -1.80
N PHE A 133 2.35 10.88 -1.79
CA PHE A 133 1.48 9.78 -2.20
C PHE A 133 0.20 9.72 -1.38
N ALA A 134 0.32 9.72 -0.06
CA ALA A 134 -0.84 9.68 0.84
C ALA A 134 -1.74 10.90 0.61
N ASN A 135 -1.18 12.10 0.47
CA ASN A 135 -1.95 13.32 0.23
C ASN A 135 -2.60 13.38 -1.17
N MET A 136 -2.08 12.67 -2.16
CA MET A 136 -2.72 12.57 -3.48
C MET A 136 -3.96 11.67 -3.46
N ILE A 137 -4.11 10.79 -2.47
CA ILE A 137 -5.30 9.94 -2.32
C ILE A 137 -6.42 10.72 -1.62
N PRO A 138 -7.59 10.95 -2.27
CA PRO A 138 -8.66 11.77 -1.70
C PRO A 138 -9.18 11.29 -0.35
N GLN A 139 -9.29 9.97 -0.16
CA GLN A 139 -9.84 9.38 1.06
C GLN A 139 -8.90 9.57 2.26
N PHE A 140 -7.60 9.57 2.04
CA PHE A 140 -6.63 9.87 3.09
C PHE A 140 -6.80 11.32 3.57
N ARG A 141 -6.97 12.27 2.66
CA ARG A 141 -7.21 13.69 2.99
C ARG A 141 -8.53 13.96 3.72
N GLN A 142 -9.51 13.05 3.63
CA GLN A 142 -10.79 13.18 4.34
C GLN A 142 -10.71 12.77 5.81
N LEU A 143 -9.66 12.05 6.20
CA LEU A 143 -9.40 11.66 7.58
C LEU A 143 -9.10 12.90 8.44
N PRO A 144 -9.50 12.91 9.73
CA PRO A 144 -8.93 13.82 10.71
C PRO A 144 -7.40 13.75 10.71
N ILE A 145 -6.73 14.87 10.99
CA ILE A 145 -5.26 14.91 10.94
C ILE A 145 -4.60 13.94 11.94
N GLN A 146 -5.25 13.67 13.07
CA GLN A 146 -4.81 12.68 14.05
C GLN A 146 -4.80 11.27 13.44
N ASP A 147 -5.85 10.90 12.72
CA ASP A 147 -5.96 9.60 12.05
C ASP A 147 -4.97 9.50 10.87
N GLN A 148 -4.77 10.59 10.11
CA GLN A 148 -3.72 10.65 9.07
C GLN A 148 -2.33 10.38 9.66
N CYS A 149 -2.00 11.07 10.76
CA CYS A 149 -0.73 10.89 11.47
C CYS A 149 -0.59 9.46 12.00
N GLN A 150 -1.67 8.87 12.49
CA GLN A 150 -1.66 7.52 13.03
C GLN A 150 -1.40 6.48 11.94
N LEU A 151 -2.21 6.46 10.88
CA LEU A 151 -2.02 5.56 9.74
C LEU A 151 -0.64 5.73 9.13
N PHE A 152 -0.23 6.97 8.88
CA PHE A 152 1.08 7.24 8.30
C PHE A 152 2.20 6.71 9.20
N ARG A 153 2.16 6.96 10.51
CA ARG A 153 3.18 6.46 11.43
C ARG A 153 3.28 4.93 11.44
N HIS A 154 2.14 4.24 11.49
CA HIS A 154 2.12 2.77 11.55
C HIS A 154 2.57 2.12 10.25
N ASN A 155 2.23 2.74 9.11
CA ASN A 155 2.38 2.12 7.80
C ASN A 155 3.52 2.75 6.96
N PHE A 156 4.23 3.76 7.47
CA PHE A 156 5.24 4.49 6.72
C PHE A 156 6.32 3.56 6.15
N ALA A 157 6.96 2.76 6.99
CA ALA A 157 8.04 1.89 6.55
C ALA A 157 7.55 0.89 5.48
N THR A 158 6.49 0.14 5.78
CA THR A 158 5.96 -0.90 4.89
C THR A 158 5.46 -0.34 3.56
N THR A 159 4.74 0.78 3.58
CA THR A 159 4.23 1.44 2.37
C THR A 159 5.36 2.02 1.53
N SER A 160 6.33 2.68 2.18
CA SER A 160 7.33 3.46 1.48
C SER A 160 8.43 2.60 0.83
N TRP A 161 8.77 1.45 1.42
CA TRP A 161 9.71 0.51 0.81
C TRP A 161 9.19 -0.10 -0.50
N LEU A 162 7.87 -0.12 -0.73
CA LEU A 162 7.32 -0.61 -1.99
C LEU A 162 7.64 0.31 -3.19
N PHE A 163 7.91 1.61 -2.99
CA PHE A 163 8.45 2.47 -4.05
C PHE A 163 9.81 1.99 -4.54
N TYR A 164 10.68 1.64 -3.59
CA TYR A 164 12.02 1.12 -3.89
C TYR A 164 11.94 -0.24 -4.55
N LEU A 165 11.02 -1.09 -4.08
CA LEU A 165 10.78 -2.40 -4.65
C LEU A 165 10.32 -2.35 -6.11
N ASP A 166 9.37 -1.49 -6.45
CA ASP A 166 8.91 -1.28 -7.83
C ASP A 166 10.07 -0.87 -8.74
N ALA A 167 10.92 0.06 -8.29
CA ALA A 167 12.11 0.46 -9.03
C ALA A 167 13.13 -0.69 -9.17
N ILE A 168 13.38 -1.45 -8.11
CA ILE A 168 14.30 -2.59 -8.11
C ILE A 168 13.86 -3.65 -9.11
N ILE A 169 12.58 -4.02 -9.09
CA ILE A 169 12.01 -5.04 -9.99
C ILE A 169 12.11 -4.56 -11.44
N LYS A 170 11.61 -3.36 -11.73
CA LYS A 170 11.59 -2.79 -13.09
C LYS A 170 12.96 -2.64 -13.73
N LEU A 171 13.93 -2.20 -12.93
CA LEU A 171 15.25 -1.85 -13.41
C LEU A 171 16.25 -2.99 -13.23
N GLY A 172 15.82 -4.15 -12.72
CA GLY A 172 16.66 -5.32 -12.50
C GLY A 172 17.78 -5.08 -11.47
N LEU A 173 17.52 -4.27 -10.44
CA LEU A 173 18.53 -3.86 -9.44
C LEU A 173 18.65 -4.86 -8.28
N ILE A 174 18.64 -6.16 -8.59
CA ILE A 174 18.60 -7.23 -7.57
C ILE A 174 19.92 -7.43 -6.81
N ASP A 175 21.03 -6.87 -7.31
CA ASP A 175 22.38 -7.01 -6.75
C ASP A 175 22.76 -5.87 -5.79
N GLY A 176 21.83 -5.48 -4.92
CA GLY A 176 22.05 -4.46 -3.90
C GLY A 176 20.86 -3.54 -3.71
N PHE A 177 20.95 -2.66 -2.72
CA PHE A 177 19.88 -1.72 -2.38
C PHE A 177 20.20 -0.32 -2.93
N PRO A 178 19.39 0.24 -3.84
CA PRO A 178 19.55 1.62 -4.30
C PRO A 178 18.95 2.62 -3.31
N PHE A 179 19.66 3.72 -3.01
CA PHE A 179 19.17 4.77 -2.09
C PHE A 179 18.36 5.88 -2.79
N GLY A 180 18.25 5.82 -4.12
CA GLY A 180 17.47 6.78 -4.90
C GLY A 180 18.17 8.11 -5.20
N ASN A 181 19.49 8.19 -4.98
CA ASN A 181 20.33 9.36 -5.27
C ASN A 181 21.61 9.00 -6.05
N GLY A 182 21.60 7.86 -6.74
CA GLY A 182 22.76 7.29 -7.43
C GLY A 182 23.68 6.45 -6.55
N ALA A 183 23.50 6.48 -5.22
CA ALA A 183 24.18 5.59 -4.30
C ALA A 183 23.49 4.23 -4.20
N TYR A 184 24.28 3.19 -3.91
CA TYR A 184 23.75 1.87 -3.60
C TYR A 184 24.61 1.14 -2.56
N ALA A 185 23.98 0.20 -1.85
CA ALA A 185 24.63 -0.79 -1.02
C ALA A 185 24.71 -2.13 -1.79
N PRO A 186 25.88 -2.53 -2.29
CA PRO A 186 26.07 -3.86 -2.83
C PRO A 186 25.72 -4.96 -1.81
N LYS A 187 25.20 -6.06 -2.32
CA LYS A 187 24.85 -7.26 -1.54
C LYS A 187 26.02 -7.83 -0.73
N ASP A 188 27.24 -7.75 -1.27
CA ASP A 188 28.43 -8.40 -0.73
C ASP A 188 29.31 -7.46 0.13
N ILE A 189 28.80 -6.30 0.55
CA ILE A 189 29.58 -5.40 1.42
C ILE A 189 29.77 -6.00 2.82
N ILE A 190 31.00 -5.89 3.31
CA ILE A 190 31.43 -6.25 4.67
C ILE A 190 30.60 -5.44 5.69
N PRO A 191 29.94 -6.08 6.68
CA PRO A 191 29.04 -5.45 7.67
C PRO A 191 29.60 -4.20 8.37
N GLU A 192 30.93 -4.10 8.48
CA GLU A 192 31.67 -2.99 9.09
C GLU A 192 31.44 -1.63 8.41
N TYR A 193 31.03 -1.61 7.14
CA TYR A 193 30.83 -0.38 6.36
C TYR A 193 29.35 0.02 6.24
N ASN A 194 28.42 -0.76 6.78
CA ASN A 194 27.01 -0.47 6.63
C ASN A 194 26.16 -1.00 7.81
N PRO A 195 25.71 -0.13 8.74
CA PRO A 195 24.80 -0.54 9.81
C PRO A 195 23.42 -1.00 9.31
N PHE A 196 23.07 -0.72 8.05
CA PHE A 196 21.89 -1.28 7.36
C PHE A 196 22.13 -2.71 6.81
N ILE A 197 23.37 -3.19 6.77
CA ILE A 197 23.74 -4.59 6.50
C ILE A 197 24.17 -5.22 7.83
N ASN A 198 23.34 -5.05 8.87
CA ASN A 198 23.20 -6.15 9.79
C ASN A 198 22.42 -7.26 9.05
N SER A 199 22.74 -8.54 9.28
CA SER A 199 22.15 -9.68 8.55
C SER A 199 20.62 -9.59 8.42
N ASP A 200 19.97 -8.99 9.41
CA ASP A 200 18.52 -8.95 9.56
C ASP A 200 17.85 -7.97 8.58
N ALA A 201 18.47 -6.83 8.28
CA ALA A 201 17.92 -5.87 7.33
C ALA A 201 18.07 -6.37 5.90
N HIS A 202 19.22 -6.92 5.50
CA HIS A 202 19.37 -7.57 4.20
C HIS A 202 18.44 -8.78 4.03
N HIS A 203 18.29 -9.60 5.09
CA HIS A 203 17.32 -10.67 5.12
C HIS A 203 15.88 -10.14 4.93
N TYR A 204 15.51 -9.08 5.66
CA TYR A 204 14.21 -8.41 5.52
C TYR A 204 13.97 -7.92 4.09
N TYR A 205 14.92 -7.21 3.49
CA TYR A 205 14.79 -6.70 2.12
C TYR A 205 14.67 -7.81 1.07
N SER A 206 15.57 -8.79 1.09
CA SER A 206 15.60 -9.84 0.06
C SER A 206 14.46 -10.85 0.21
N LYS A 207 14.16 -11.32 1.43
CA LYS A 207 13.21 -12.41 1.68
C LYS A 207 11.79 -11.94 1.93
N LEU A 208 11.60 -10.79 2.57
CA LEU A 208 10.27 -10.33 2.98
C LEU A 208 9.70 -9.26 2.04
N LEU A 209 10.53 -8.55 1.28
CA LEU A 209 10.08 -7.54 0.33
C LEU A 209 10.29 -7.96 -1.12
N ILE A 210 11.49 -8.39 -1.53
CA ILE A 210 11.72 -8.74 -2.94
C ILE A 210 11.03 -10.05 -3.31
N ASP A 211 11.34 -11.15 -2.62
CA ASP A 211 10.84 -12.47 -2.99
C ASP A 211 9.31 -12.57 -3.12
N PRO A 212 8.49 -11.97 -2.24
CA PRO A 212 7.03 -12.09 -2.34
C PRO A 212 6.38 -11.20 -3.43
N PHE A 213 7.07 -10.14 -3.86
CA PHE A 213 6.49 -9.11 -4.74
C PHE A 213 7.18 -9.03 -6.11
N LYS A 214 8.28 -9.76 -6.34
CA LYS A 214 9.05 -9.72 -7.59
C LYS A 214 8.27 -10.06 -8.85
N ASP A 215 7.19 -10.82 -8.70
CA ASP A 215 6.33 -11.25 -9.80
C ASP A 215 5.15 -10.31 -10.03
N LEU A 216 4.98 -9.29 -9.19
CA LEU A 216 3.93 -8.29 -9.32
C LEU A 216 4.32 -7.21 -10.31
N ASP A 217 3.35 -6.75 -11.09
CA ASP A 217 3.52 -5.56 -11.90
C ASP A 217 3.37 -4.28 -11.07
N SER A 218 3.66 -3.14 -11.70
CA SER A 218 3.65 -1.84 -11.02
C SER A 218 2.28 -1.38 -10.55
N LYS A 219 1.24 -1.82 -11.24
CA LYS A 219 -0.15 -1.48 -10.90
C LYS A 219 -0.55 -2.27 -9.67
N GLU A 220 -0.19 -3.55 -9.61
CA GLU A 220 -0.36 -4.37 -8.41
C GLU A 220 0.42 -3.78 -7.23
N ILE A 221 1.69 -3.40 -7.43
CA ILE A 221 2.49 -2.76 -6.36
C ILE A 221 1.83 -1.46 -5.88
N SER A 222 1.31 -0.62 -6.78
CA SER A 222 0.61 0.63 -6.41
C SER A 222 -0.67 0.37 -5.62
N LEU A 223 -1.36 -0.73 -5.93
CA LEU A 223 -2.53 -1.16 -5.17
C LEU A 223 -2.12 -1.67 -3.78
N PHE A 224 -1.09 -2.51 -3.68
CA PHE A 224 -0.57 -3.00 -2.39
C PHE A 224 -0.06 -1.86 -1.50
N MET A 225 0.62 -0.86 -2.06
CA MET A 225 0.99 0.36 -1.34
C MET A 225 -0.21 1.04 -0.71
N THR A 226 -1.32 1.11 -1.45
CA THR A 226 -2.54 1.75 -0.96
C THR A 226 -3.22 0.89 0.11
N ILE A 227 -3.26 -0.44 -0.05
CA ILE A 227 -3.76 -1.36 0.98
C ILE A 227 -2.99 -1.18 2.28
N LEU A 228 -1.66 -1.17 2.21
CA LEU A 228 -0.80 -1.02 3.38
C LEU A 228 -0.98 0.36 4.04
N LEU A 229 -1.17 1.42 3.27
CA LEU A 229 -1.41 2.76 3.81
C LEU A 229 -2.68 2.82 4.69
N PHE A 230 -3.76 2.14 4.28
CA PHE A 230 -5.04 2.08 4.99
C PHE A 230 -5.17 0.88 5.95
N GLN A 231 -4.08 0.13 6.17
CA GLN A 231 -4.02 -0.90 7.20
C GLN A 231 -4.06 -0.28 8.60
N ASN A 232 -4.47 -1.04 9.61
CA ASN A 232 -4.58 -0.60 11.01
C ASN A 232 -5.66 0.49 11.22
N GLY A 233 -6.68 0.48 10.36
CA GLY A 233 -7.81 1.41 10.41
C GLY A 233 -8.58 1.34 11.72
N GLU A 234 -8.63 0.18 12.39
CA GLU A 234 -9.30 0.00 13.69
C GLU A 234 -8.71 0.85 14.83
N SER A 235 -7.50 1.37 14.64
CA SER A 235 -6.84 2.22 15.62
C SER A 235 -7.24 3.70 15.50
N CYS A 236 -7.87 4.09 14.39
CA CYS A 236 -8.34 5.45 14.11
C CYS A 236 -9.67 5.76 14.82
N SER A 237 -10.12 7.03 14.75
CA SER A 237 -11.47 7.41 15.15
C SER A 237 -12.57 6.60 14.42
N ASP A 238 -13.81 6.59 14.93
CA ASP A 238 -14.93 5.88 14.26
C ASP A 238 -15.10 6.27 12.79
N LYS A 239 -14.95 7.58 12.51
CA LYS A 239 -14.98 8.11 11.14
C LYS A 239 -13.79 7.60 10.32
N GLY A 240 -12.59 7.61 10.90
CA GLY A 240 -11.38 7.14 10.24
C GLY A 240 -11.44 5.65 9.92
N SER A 241 -11.85 4.84 10.90
CA SER A 241 -12.10 3.40 10.78
C SER A 241 -13.05 3.08 9.63
N GLU A 242 -14.16 3.82 9.51
CA GLU A 242 -15.13 3.62 8.43
C GLU A 242 -14.55 3.98 7.04
N ILE A 243 -13.76 5.05 6.94
CA ILE A 243 -13.06 5.40 5.68
C ILE A 243 -12.07 4.29 5.30
N CYS A 244 -11.26 3.82 6.25
CA CYS A 244 -10.28 2.74 6.02
C CYS A 244 -10.96 1.45 5.60
N ARG A 245 -12.05 1.05 6.29
CA ARG A 245 -12.82 -0.15 5.94
C ARG A 245 -13.33 -0.09 4.50
N ARG A 246 -13.98 1.01 4.11
CA ARG A 246 -14.49 1.20 2.74
C ARG A 246 -13.38 1.22 1.71
N MET A 247 -12.24 1.83 2.03
CA MET A 247 -11.07 1.82 1.15
C MET A 247 -10.52 0.40 0.97
N ASN A 248 -10.36 -0.35 2.05
CA ASN A 248 -9.86 -1.71 1.99
C ASN A 248 -10.80 -2.63 1.18
N GLU A 249 -12.11 -2.51 1.35
CA GLU A 249 -13.10 -3.24 0.53
C GLU A 249 -12.93 -2.93 -0.97
N LEU A 250 -12.84 -1.63 -1.32
CA LEU A 250 -12.65 -1.19 -2.71
C LEU A 250 -11.32 -1.68 -3.31
N LEU A 251 -10.24 -1.67 -2.53
CA LEU A 251 -8.92 -2.08 -2.98
C LEU A 251 -8.81 -3.60 -3.14
N ILE A 252 -9.40 -4.37 -2.22
CA ILE A 252 -9.46 -5.82 -2.32
C ILE A 252 -10.28 -6.22 -3.56
N ASP A 253 -11.46 -5.61 -3.75
CA ASP A 253 -12.27 -5.84 -4.95
C ASP A 253 -11.49 -5.54 -6.23
N ALA A 254 -10.76 -4.42 -6.26
CA ALA A 254 -9.96 -4.04 -7.40
C ALA A 254 -8.81 -5.03 -7.65
N LEU A 255 -8.14 -5.52 -6.60
CA LEU A 255 -7.10 -6.54 -6.71
C LEU A 255 -7.64 -7.83 -7.31
N TRP A 256 -8.78 -8.32 -6.81
CA TRP A 256 -9.44 -9.50 -7.35
C TRP A 256 -9.82 -9.33 -8.82
N ASP A 257 -10.40 -8.20 -9.18
CA ASP A 257 -10.79 -7.89 -10.55
C ASP A 257 -9.56 -7.78 -11.48
N TYR A 258 -8.45 -7.24 -10.99
CA TYR A 258 -7.19 -7.15 -11.72
C TYR A 258 -6.58 -8.53 -11.95
N GLN A 259 -6.47 -9.34 -10.90
CA GLN A 259 -5.91 -10.70 -10.99
C GLN A 259 -6.78 -11.64 -11.83
N ALA A 260 -8.10 -11.48 -11.78
CA ALA A 260 -9.02 -12.20 -12.64
C ALA A 260 -8.84 -11.82 -14.13
N ALA A 261 -8.65 -10.53 -14.43
CA ALA A 261 -8.34 -10.08 -15.78
C ALA A 261 -6.92 -10.48 -16.25
N CYS A 262 -5.98 -10.59 -15.32
CA CYS A 262 -4.62 -11.09 -15.55
C CYS A 262 -4.55 -12.63 -15.60
N GLY A 263 -5.66 -13.34 -15.44
CA GLY A 263 -5.80 -14.78 -15.72
C GLY A 263 -5.15 -15.73 -14.71
N ILE A 264 -4.95 -15.30 -13.45
CA ILE A 264 -4.32 -16.15 -12.41
C ILE A 264 -5.34 -17.01 -11.64
N THR A 265 -6.64 -16.72 -11.71
CA THR A 265 -7.65 -17.55 -11.03
C THR A 265 -8.24 -18.58 -11.97
N ASN A 266 -8.22 -19.84 -11.52
CA ASN A 266 -8.79 -21.02 -12.18
C ASN A 266 -10.10 -20.68 -12.90
N ALA A 267 -10.26 -21.13 -14.15
CA ALA A 267 -11.55 -21.14 -14.80
C ALA A 267 -12.52 -21.91 -13.89
N VAL A 268 -13.48 -21.20 -13.29
CA VAL A 268 -14.40 -21.71 -12.26
C VAL A 268 -15.30 -22.82 -12.79
N ASP A 269 -15.30 -23.00 -14.11
CA ASP A 269 -16.06 -23.99 -14.86
C ASP A 269 -15.23 -25.23 -15.31
N GLY A 270 -13.93 -25.28 -14.97
CA GLY A 270 -13.04 -26.39 -15.35
C GLY A 270 -12.66 -26.42 -16.83
N SER A 271 -12.80 -25.32 -17.57
CA SER A 271 -12.34 -25.21 -18.96
C SER A 271 -10.81 -25.12 -19.09
N GLU A 272 -10.30 -25.56 -20.24
CA GLU A 272 -8.87 -25.83 -20.48
C GLU A 272 -7.98 -24.57 -20.51
N ASP A 273 -6.73 -24.72 -20.03
CA ASP A 273 -5.64 -23.71 -19.92
C ASP A 273 -5.32 -22.90 -21.21
N ASN A 274 -6.00 -23.20 -22.31
CA ASN A 274 -5.79 -22.66 -23.65
C ASN A 274 -6.25 -21.20 -23.81
N GLU A 275 -7.00 -20.67 -22.84
CA GLU A 275 -7.55 -19.31 -22.87
C GLU A 275 -6.71 -18.27 -22.11
N ILE A 276 -5.71 -18.71 -21.35
CA ILE A 276 -4.85 -17.84 -20.54
C ILE A 276 -3.96 -16.97 -21.45
N HIS A 277 -4.22 -15.66 -21.44
CA HIS A 277 -3.60 -14.67 -22.33
C HIS A 277 -2.06 -14.64 -22.21
N CYS A 278 -1.53 -14.84 -21.00
CA CYS A 278 -0.11 -14.83 -20.68
C CYS A 278 0.68 -15.92 -21.42
N PHE A 279 0.01 -17.02 -21.81
CA PHE A 279 0.61 -18.22 -22.40
C PHE A 279 0.48 -18.31 -23.92
N LYS A 280 -0.06 -17.27 -24.57
CA LYS A 280 -0.12 -17.20 -26.04
C LYS A 280 1.29 -16.99 -26.63
N ALA A 281 1.47 -17.27 -27.93
CA ALA A 281 2.77 -17.15 -28.61
C ALA A 281 3.36 -15.72 -28.55
N ASN A 282 2.51 -14.72 -28.39
CA ASN A 282 2.81 -13.30 -28.21
C ASN A 282 2.48 -12.80 -26.79
N GLY A 283 2.17 -13.71 -25.86
CA GLY A 283 1.93 -13.41 -24.45
C GLY A 283 3.23 -13.13 -23.71
N ALA A 284 3.11 -12.61 -22.49
CA ALA A 284 4.26 -12.25 -21.66
C ALA A 284 5.15 -13.46 -21.31
N ILE A 285 4.57 -14.67 -21.27
CA ILE A 285 5.29 -15.91 -20.93
C ILE A 285 4.85 -17.02 -21.89
N PRO A 286 5.34 -17.04 -23.14
CA PRO A 286 4.91 -18.01 -24.15
C PRO A 286 5.20 -19.47 -23.75
N THR A 287 6.19 -19.69 -22.90
CA THR A 287 6.57 -20.99 -22.33
C THR A 287 5.80 -21.35 -21.04
N GLY A 288 5.01 -20.42 -20.48
CA GLY A 288 4.33 -20.57 -19.19
C GLY A 288 3.35 -21.75 -19.18
N ARG A 289 2.79 -22.11 -20.34
CA ARG A 289 1.98 -23.32 -20.54
C ARG A 289 2.76 -24.60 -20.24
N ILE A 290 3.99 -24.70 -20.75
CA ILE A 290 4.85 -25.88 -20.58
C ILE A 290 5.27 -25.98 -19.12
N LEU A 291 5.61 -24.85 -18.50
CA LEU A 291 5.99 -24.79 -17.09
C LEU A 291 4.83 -25.16 -16.15
N LEU A 292 3.61 -24.70 -16.45
CA LEU A 292 2.42 -25.05 -15.67
C LEU A 292 2.07 -26.55 -15.78
N GLN A 293 2.19 -27.13 -16.98
CA GLN A 293 2.03 -28.57 -17.18
C GLN A 293 3.10 -29.38 -16.44
N GLN A 294 4.37 -28.96 -16.52
CA GLN A 294 5.48 -29.60 -15.81
C GLN A 294 5.33 -29.50 -14.29
N ALA A 295 4.89 -28.36 -13.76
CA ALA A 295 4.66 -28.17 -12.33
C ALA A 295 3.48 -29.02 -11.81
N ARG A 296 2.41 -29.17 -12.60
CA ARG A 296 1.29 -30.06 -12.24
C ARG A 296 1.71 -31.53 -12.24
N LEU A 297 2.47 -31.95 -13.25
CA LEU A 297 3.05 -33.30 -13.30
C LEU A 297 4.01 -33.54 -12.15
N ALA A 298 4.90 -32.59 -11.84
CA ALA A 298 5.82 -32.68 -10.71
C ALA A 298 5.06 -32.77 -9.38
N LYS A 299 3.98 -32.01 -9.20
CA LYS A 299 3.14 -32.04 -7.99
C LYS A 299 2.35 -33.34 -7.83
N GLU A 300 1.87 -33.94 -8.91
CA GLU A 300 1.31 -35.31 -8.87
C GLU A 300 2.38 -36.35 -8.54
N THR A 301 3.60 -36.16 -9.03
CA THR A 301 4.74 -37.06 -8.74
C THR A 301 5.18 -36.93 -7.28
N ASP A 302 5.29 -35.72 -6.74
CA ASP A 302 5.63 -35.45 -5.33
C ASP A 302 4.52 -35.94 -4.38
N SER A 303 3.25 -35.81 -4.79
CA SER A 303 2.13 -36.36 -4.03
C SER A 303 2.13 -37.90 -4.00
N LEU A 304 2.63 -38.55 -5.05
CA LEU A 304 2.79 -40.01 -5.07
C LEU A 304 4.02 -40.43 -4.25
N ILE A 305 5.13 -39.69 -4.32
CA ILE A 305 6.36 -39.95 -3.54
C ILE A 305 6.08 -39.82 -2.04
N ASN A 306 5.41 -38.74 -1.60
CA ASN A 306 5.06 -38.55 -0.18
C ASN A 306 4.10 -39.63 0.36
N LEU A 307 3.22 -40.19 -0.49
CA LEU A 307 2.32 -41.28 -0.10
C LEU A 307 3.06 -42.62 0.06
N PHE A 308 4.21 -42.79 -0.62
CA PHE A 308 5.09 -43.94 -0.42
C PHE A 308 6.01 -43.76 0.80
N ASP A 309 6.44 -42.53 1.10
CA ASP A 309 7.27 -42.21 2.27
C ASP A 309 6.49 -42.26 3.59
N GLU A 310 5.18 -41.95 3.60
CA GLU A 310 4.33 -42.09 4.80
C GLU A 310 3.98 -43.55 5.17
N VAL A 311 4.31 -44.54 4.33
CA VAL A 311 4.04 -45.97 4.60
C VAL A 311 5.27 -46.71 5.14
N ASP A 312 6.43 -46.06 5.30
CA ASP A 312 7.61 -46.69 5.92
C ASP A 312 7.84 -46.23 7.37
N LEU A 313 7.17 -46.95 8.27
CA LEU A 313 7.66 -47.46 9.56
C LEU A 313 8.49 -46.52 10.47
N LEU A 314 7.89 -46.22 11.64
CA LEU A 314 8.49 -46.49 12.96
C LEU A 314 10.03 -46.40 13.04
N GLN A 315 10.57 -45.26 13.48
CA GLN A 315 11.62 -45.24 14.51
C GLN A 315 11.96 -43.82 15.00
N ASP A 316 11.80 -43.69 16.31
CA ASP A 316 12.66 -42.98 17.27
C ASP A 316 12.51 -41.46 17.50
N GLU A 317 11.78 -41.21 18.60
CA GLU A 317 12.01 -40.31 19.75
C GLU A 317 13.30 -39.46 19.84
N GLU A 318 13.17 -38.40 20.65
CA GLU A 318 14.20 -37.49 21.19
C GLU A 318 14.63 -36.28 20.35
N ASN A 319 14.11 -35.09 20.71
CA ASN A 319 14.94 -33.99 21.25
C ASN A 319 14.07 -32.74 21.53
N GLY A 320 13.76 -32.52 22.81
CA GLY A 320 13.13 -31.30 23.30
C GLY A 320 14.15 -30.20 23.60
N TYR A 321 13.87 -28.97 23.15
CA TYR A 321 14.40 -27.75 23.77
C TYR A 321 13.37 -26.62 23.66
N LEU A 322 13.01 -26.07 24.83
CA LEU A 322 12.29 -24.81 25.03
C LEU A 322 13.29 -23.66 24.94
N SER A 323 12.96 -22.56 24.24
CA SER A 323 13.77 -21.33 24.22
C SER A 323 12.96 -20.12 24.66
N ASP A 324 13.57 -19.39 25.57
CA ASP A 324 13.06 -18.33 26.45
C ASP A 324 12.98 -16.95 25.78
N THR A 325 12.13 -16.10 26.36
CA THR A 325 11.88 -14.69 26.05
C THR A 325 12.85 -13.77 26.80
N SER A 326 13.44 -12.79 26.10
CA SER A 326 13.73 -11.39 26.53
C SER A 326 15.07 -10.89 25.99
N LEU A 327 15.02 -9.84 25.17
CA LEU A 327 16.10 -8.84 25.06
C LEU A 327 15.50 -7.49 24.67
N THR A 328 15.46 -6.58 25.64
CA THR A 328 15.36 -5.12 25.49
C THR A 328 16.67 -4.56 24.95
N LEU A 329 16.64 -3.47 24.19
CA LEU A 329 17.82 -2.69 23.84
C LEU A 329 17.57 -1.20 24.16
N ASP A 330 18.58 -0.64 24.84
CA ASP A 330 18.75 0.76 25.27
C ASP A 330 18.81 1.77 24.11
#